data_AF-A0A7X5DH82-F1
#
_entry.id   AF-A0A7X5DH82-F1
#
_cell.length_a   1.000
_cell.length_b   1.000
_cell.length_c   1.000
_cell.angle_alpha   90.00
_cell.angle_beta   90.00
_cell.angle_gamma   90.00
#
_symmetry.space_group_name_H-M   'P 1'
#
loop_
_entity.id
_entity.type
_entity.pdbx_description
1 polymer ?
#
loop_
_entity_poly.entity_id
_entity_poly.type
_entity_poly.pdbx_seq_one_letter_code
_entity_poly.pdbx_strand_id
1 'polypeptide(L)'
;ERFWRSDGAWRRVERDMFPGYVFLQSARPELLSEEIKKYRALLPVLGEPGYLIPVYREEENHLRQLCGEQHVLRLSYGYRDREHGCNRITKGPLKEAGFRILAIDWHRRFARVEVPLARRTAVMWAGVAFDGRGGHGQQR
;
A
#
# COMPACT_ATOMS: atom_id res chain seq x y z
N GLU A 1 4.67 3.31 -4.44
CA GLU A 1 4.84 3.77 -5.85
C GLU A 1 3.64 3.45 -6.70
N ARG A 2 3.43 4.25 -7.74
CA ARG A 2 2.41 4.02 -8.75
C ARG A 2 2.71 4.71 -10.06
N PHE A 3 2.00 4.34 -11.10
CA PHE A 3 1.95 5.12 -12.33
C PHE A 3 0.88 6.19 -12.23
N TRP A 4 1.21 7.39 -12.69
CA TRP A 4 0.29 8.51 -12.83
C TRP A 4 0.39 9.04 -14.25
N ARG A 5 -0.75 9.30 -14.88
CA ARG A 5 -0.79 9.89 -16.22
C ARG A 5 -0.96 11.40 -16.10
N SER A 6 0.02 12.15 -16.59
CA SER A 6 -0.02 13.61 -16.70
C SER A 6 0.60 14.01 -18.04
N ASP A 7 0.03 15.01 -18.70
CA ASP A 7 0.54 15.53 -19.99
C ASP A 7 0.69 14.43 -21.06
N GLY A 8 -0.25 13.49 -21.11
CA GLY A 8 -0.24 12.37 -22.06
C GLY A 8 0.74 11.23 -21.73
N ALA A 9 1.71 11.44 -20.83
CA ALA A 9 2.74 10.47 -20.47
C ALA A 9 2.48 9.77 -19.14
N TRP A 10 2.86 8.49 -19.04
CA TRP A 10 2.88 7.76 -17.78
C TRP A 10 4.18 8.03 -17.04
N ARG A 11 4.09 8.56 -15.82
CA ARG A 11 5.22 8.80 -14.92
C ARG A 11 5.11 7.93 -13.68
N ARG A 12 6.25 7.41 -13.20
CA ARG A 12 6.32 6.74 -11.90
C ARG A 12 6.37 7.81 -10.82
N VAL A 13 5.50 7.69 -9.83
CA VAL A 13 5.42 8.62 -8.70
C VAL A 13 5.29 7.86 -7.38
N GLU A 14 5.74 8.49 -6.31
CA GLU A 14 5.46 8.05 -4.95
C GLU A 14 4.26 8.83 -4.39
N ARG A 15 3.44 8.13 -3.62
CA ARG A 15 2.25 8.66 -2.94
C ARG A 15 2.06 7.88 -1.66
N ASP A 16 1.45 8.53 -0.68
CA ASP A 16 1.13 7.92 0.59
C ASP A 16 0.29 6.66 0.39
N MET A 17 0.76 5.56 0.97
CA MET A 17 0.08 4.28 0.92
C MET A 17 -1.16 4.27 1.82
N PHE A 18 -1.11 5.03 2.93
CA PHE A 18 -2.18 5.23 3.89
C PHE A 18 -2.45 6.75 4.07
N PRO A 19 -3.12 7.41 3.11
CA PRO A 19 -3.48 8.81 3.26
C PRO A 19 -4.29 9.04 4.54
N GLY A 20 -3.90 10.04 5.33
CA GLY A 20 -4.54 10.35 6.62
C GLY A 20 -3.99 9.59 7.82
N TYR A 21 -2.96 8.76 7.64
CA TYR A 21 -2.26 8.08 8.73
C TYR A 21 -0.86 8.67 8.94
N VAL A 22 -0.44 8.72 10.20
CA VAL A 22 0.93 9.00 10.59
C VAL A 22 1.41 7.84 11.45
N PHE A 23 2.52 7.22 11.05
CA PHE A 23 3.17 6.17 11.83
C PHE A 23 4.22 6.80 12.74
N LEU A 24 4.19 6.45 14.01
CA LEU A 24 5.10 6.98 15.02
C LEU A 24 5.83 5.83 15.70
N GLN A 25 7.16 5.93 15.77
CA GLN A 25 8.01 4.97 16.48
C GLN A 25 8.78 5.72 17.56
N SER A 26 8.73 5.22 18.80
CA SER A 26 9.42 5.83 19.95
C SER A 26 9.96 4.74 20.87
N ALA A 27 11.15 4.95 21.41
CA ALA A 27 11.71 4.12 22.48
C ALA A 27 10.99 4.32 23.83
N ARG A 28 10.17 5.37 23.95
CA ARG A 28 9.39 5.72 25.15
C ARG A 28 7.93 6.00 24.74
N PRO A 29 7.13 4.96 24.43
CA PRO A 29 5.78 5.10 23.90
C PRO A 29 4.82 5.80 24.88
N GLU A 30 5.05 5.68 26.19
CA GLU A 30 4.26 6.31 27.24
C GLU A 30 4.37 7.84 27.17
N LEU A 31 5.61 8.35 27.09
CA LEU A 31 5.88 9.79 26.97
C LEU A 31 5.35 10.35 25.65
N LEU A 32 5.48 9.59 24.55
CA LEU A 32 4.91 9.97 23.27
C LEU A 32 3.38 10.12 23.38
N SER A 33 2.71 9.16 24.03
CA SER A 33 1.26 9.21 24.25
C SER A 33 0.85 10.41 25.09
N GLU A 34 1.59 10.73 26.16
CA GLU A 34 1.34 11.92 26.98
C GLU A 34 1.50 13.23 26.20
N GLU A 35 2.56 13.34 25.39
CA GLU A 35 2.81 14.53 24.59
C GLU A 35 1.71 14.74 23.54
N ILE A 36 1.31 13.68 22.84
CA ILE A 36 0.26 13.73 21.83
C ILE A 36 -1.08 14.16 22.43
N LYS A 37 -1.42 13.73 23.65
CA LYS A 37 -2.66 14.14 24.33
C LYS A 37 -2.78 15.67 24.49
N LYS A 38 -1.66 16.40 24.59
CA LYS A 38 -1.68 17.87 24.70
C LYS A 38 -2.23 18.55 23.44
N TYR A 39 -2.07 17.90 22.28
CA TYR A 39 -2.53 18.40 20.98
C TYR A 39 -3.96 17.93 20.62
N ARG A 40 -4.68 17.28 21.55
CA ARG A 40 -6.02 16.73 21.31
C ARG A 40 -7.03 17.77 20.81
N ALA A 41 -6.89 19.03 21.21
CA ALA A 41 -7.74 20.13 20.74
C ALA A 41 -7.47 20.54 19.28
N LEU A 42 -6.23 20.35 18.79
CA LEU A 42 -5.82 20.68 17.42
C LEU A 42 -5.97 19.51 16.46
N LEU A 43 -6.03 18.29 17.01
CA LEU A 43 -6.22 17.05 16.26
C LEU A 43 -7.50 16.38 16.78
N PRO A 44 -8.71 16.86 16.37
CA PRO A 44 -9.98 16.29 16.82
C PRO A 44 -10.06 14.77 16.60
N VAL A 45 -9.36 14.28 15.58
CA VAL A 45 -9.19 12.86 15.28
C VAL A 45 -8.55 12.08 16.44
N LEU A 46 -7.64 12.68 17.22
CA LEU A 46 -7.08 12.08 18.44
C LEU A 46 -7.99 12.24 19.67
N GLY A 47 -9.09 12.98 19.51
CA GLY A 47 -10.10 13.29 20.49
C GLY A 47 -11.00 12.11 20.88
N GLU A 48 -11.06 11.08 20.04
CA GLU A 48 -11.91 9.91 20.24
C GLU A 48 -11.09 8.68 20.72
N PRO A 49 -11.66 7.83 21.60
CA PRO A 49 -11.04 6.56 21.96
C PRO A 49 -10.82 5.69 20.71
N GLY A 50 -9.57 5.25 20.48
CA GLY A 50 -9.24 4.32 19.38
C GLY A 50 -8.61 4.93 18.13
N TYR A 51 -8.05 6.16 18.20
CA TYR A 51 -7.30 6.77 17.09
C TYR A 51 -5.78 6.77 17.26
N LEU A 52 -5.28 6.68 18.50
CA LEU A 52 -3.93 6.18 18.76
C LEU A 52 -4.01 4.66 18.79
N ILE A 53 -3.80 4.06 17.63
CA ILE A 53 -3.91 2.61 17.48
C ILE A 53 -2.50 2.02 17.48
N PRO A 54 -2.19 1.09 18.39
CA PRO A 54 -0.91 0.39 18.34
C PRO A 54 -0.82 -0.42 17.04
N VAL A 55 0.31 -0.30 16.36
CA VAL A 55 0.69 -1.21 15.28
C VAL A 55 1.36 -2.42 15.94
N TYR A 56 0.76 -3.60 15.80
CA TYR A 56 1.31 -4.82 16.41
C TYR A 56 2.55 -5.28 15.66
N ARG A 57 3.44 -6.04 16.32
CA ARG A 57 4.72 -6.46 15.75
C ARG A 57 4.56 -7.24 14.45
N GLU A 58 3.53 -8.08 14.38
CA GLU A 58 3.20 -8.85 13.17
C GLU A 58 2.76 -7.93 12.03
N GLU A 59 1.97 -6.89 12.33
CA GLU A 59 1.53 -5.88 11.36
C GLU A 59 2.73 -5.05 10.87
N GLU A 60 3.60 -4.63 11.78
CA GLU A 60 4.85 -3.93 11.44
C GLU A 60 5.73 -4.78 10.54
N ASN A 61 5.92 -6.06 10.87
CA ASN A 61 6.71 -6.99 10.06
C ASN A 61 6.14 -7.12 8.64
N HIS A 62 4.82 -7.24 8.49
CA HIS A 62 4.18 -7.27 7.17
C HIS A 62 4.39 -5.97 6.38
N LEU A 63 4.26 -4.81 7.02
CA LEU A 63 4.52 -3.52 6.38
C LEU A 63 5.97 -3.40 5.92
N ARG A 64 6.93 -3.84 6.76
CA ARG A 64 8.36 -3.84 6.42
C ARG A 64 8.70 -4.82 5.32
N GLN A 65 8.12 -6.02 5.32
CA GLN A 65 8.29 -6.98 4.22
C GLN A 65 7.77 -6.41 2.89
N LEU A 66 6.64 -5.72 2.94
CA LEU A 66 6.00 -5.16 1.76
C LEU A 66 6.75 -3.93 1.20
N CYS A 67 7.26 -3.07 2.07
CA CYS A 67 7.80 -1.75 1.70
C CYS A 67 9.34 -1.67 1.74
N GLY A 68 10.00 -2.70 2.28
CA GLY A 68 11.44 -2.72 2.54
C GLY A 68 11.90 -1.62 3.49
N GLU A 69 13.22 -1.49 3.63
CA GLU A 69 13.86 -0.50 4.52
C GLU A 69 13.55 0.96 4.16
N GLN A 70 13.23 1.22 2.90
CA GLN A 70 12.89 2.57 2.42
C GLN A 70 11.43 2.94 2.69
N HIS A 71 10.63 2.02 3.25
CA HIS A 71 9.20 2.21 3.49
C HIS A 71 8.41 2.61 2.24
N VAL A 72 8.87 2.16 1.07
CA VAL A 72 8.23 2.40 -0.23
C VAL A 72 7.73 1.09 -0.80
N LEU A 73 6.39 0.95 -0.88
CA LEU A 73 5.76 -0.11 -1.65
C LEU A 73 6.13 0.01 -3.13
N ARG A 74 7.02 -0.86 -3.62
CA ARG A 74 7.47 -0.86 -5.01
C ARG A 74 6.39 -1.38 -5.97
N LEU A 75 6.48 -0.99 -7.24
CA LEU A 75 5.60 -1.52 -8.30
C LEU A 75 5.64 -3.05 -8.35
N SER A 76 4.47 -3.66 -8.49
CA SER A 76 4.35 -5.08 -8.85
C SER A 76 4.00 -5.24 -10.32
N TYR A 77 4.41 -6.34 -10.93
CA TYR A 77 4.24 -6.59 -12.36
C TYR A 77 3.39 -7.82 -12.60
N GLY A 78 2.60 -7.82 -13.66
CA GLY A 78 1.75 -8.94 -14.01
C GLY A 78 0.97 -8.76 -15.30
N TYR A 79 -0.04 -9.60 -15.52
CA TYR A 79 -0.88 -9.56 -16.71
C TYR A 79 -2.29 -10.13 -16.44
N ARG A 80 -3.22 -9.87 -17.37
CA ARG A 80 -4.52 -10.55 -17.43
C ARG A 80 -4.36 -11.81 -18.27
N ASP A 81 -4.48 -12.97 -17.64
CA ASP A 81 -4.52 -14.26 -18.33
C ASP A 81 -5.85 -14.35 -19.10
N ARG A 82 -5.78 -14.30 -20.44
CA ARG A 82 -6.98 -14.30 -21.30
C ARG A 82 -7.60 -15.69 -21.42
N GLU A 83 -6.80 -16.74 -21.25
CA GLU A 83 -7.26 -18.13 -21.35
C GLU A 83 -8.04 -18.52 -20.09
N HIS A 84 -7.49 -18.19 -18.92
CA HIS A 84 -8.09 -18.54 -17.62
C HIS A 84 -8.97 -17.42 -17.04
N GLY A 85 -9.02 -16.27 -17.70
CA GLY A 85 -9.83 -15.12 -17.27
C GLY A 85 -9.41 -14.51 -15.93
N CYS A 86 -8.19 -14.75 -15.44
CA CYS A 86 -7.73 -14.33 -14.12
C CYS A 86 -6.56 -13.33 -14.19
N ASN A 87 -6.29 -12.62 -13.10
CA ASN A 87 -5.12 -11.74 -13.01
C ASN A 87 -3.93 -12.53 -12.45
N ARG A 88 -2.74 -12.36 -13.03
CA ARG A 88 -1.49 -12.96 -12.53
C ARG A 88 -0.46 -11.90 -12.22
N ILE A 89 0.02 -11.87 -10.97
CA ILE A 89 1.19 -11.07 -10.56
C ILE A 89 2.42 -11.97 -10.64
N THR A 90 3.44 -11.52 -11.37
CA THR A 90 4.64 -12.29 -11.69
C THR A 90 5.90 -11.79 -10.98
N LYS A 91 5.93 -10.53 -10.56
CA LYS A 91 7.08 -9.90 -9.88
C LYS A 91 6.64 -8.81 -8.89
N GLY A 92 7.51 -8.51 -7.94
CA GLY A 92 7.35 -7.42 -6.98
C GLY A 92 6.57 -7.83 -5.73
N PRO A 93 6.38 -6.89 -4.78
CA PRO A 93 5.96 -7.19 -3.42
C PRO A 93 4.57 -7.85 -3.33
N LEU A 94 3.66 -7.61 -4.27
CA LEU A 94 2.35 -8.27 -4.28
C LEU A 94 2.41 -9.76 -4.65
N LYS A 95 3.51 -10.26 -5.22
CA LYS A 95 3.70 -11.69 -5.46
C LYS A 95 4.09 -12.45 -4.19
N GLU A 96 4.93 -11.83 -3.37
CA GLU A 96 5.65 -12.52 -2.30
C GLU A 96 4.89 -12.53 -0.98
N ALA A 97 4.00 -11.57 -0.79
CA ALA A 97 3.56 -11.23 0.55
C ALA A 97 2.17 -11.76 0.95
N GLY A 98 1.61 -12.72 0.20
CA GLY A 98 0.41 -13.46 0.61
C GLY A 98 -0.86 -12.61 0.83
N PHE A 99 -0.86 -11.36 0.37
CA PHE A 99 -1.98 -10.44 0.59
C PHE A 99 -3.21 -10.80 -0.25
N ARG A 100 -4.38 -10.47 0.29
CA ARG A 100 -5.64 -10.61 -0.44
C ARG A 100 -5.82 -9.44 -1.40
N ILE A 101 -5.57 -9.69 -2.68
CA ILE A 101 -5.87 -8.75 -3.76
C ILE A 101 -7.38 -8.79 -4.03
N LEU A 102 -8.07 -7.67 -3.77
CA LEU A 102 -9.51 -7.55 -4.00
C LEU A 102 -9.85 -7.35 -5.47
N ALA A 103 -9.08 -6.50 -6.15
CA ALA A 103 -9.29 -6.16 -7.55
C ALA A 103 -8.00 -5.59 -8.16
N ILE A 104 -7.84 -5.75 -9.46
CA ILE A 104 -6.78 -5.10 -10.25
C ILE A 104 -7.42 -4.36 -11.41
N ASP A 105 -7.15 -3.07 -11.49
CA ASP A 105 -7.48 -2.21 -12.61
C ASP A 105 -6.21 -1.99 -13.44
N TRP A 106 -6.08 -2.77 -14.51
CA TRP A 106 -4.94 -2.70 -15.43
C TRP A 106 -4.93 -1.41 -16.26
N HIS A 107 -6.07 -0.77 -16.47
CA HIS A 107 -6.15 0.50 -17.20
C HIS A 107 -5.62 1.65 -16.33
N ARG A 108 -6.05 1.71 -15.07
CA ARG A 108 -5.56 2.71 -14.10
C ARG A 108 -4.19 2.36 -13.51
N ARG A 109 -3.72 1.10 -13.68
CA ARG A 109 -2.44 0.58 -13.17
C ARG A 109 -2.39 0.48 -11.64
N PHE A 110 -3.48 0.01 -11.03
CA PHE A 110 -3.60 -0.18 -9.59
C PHE A 110 -4.22 -1.52 -9.19
N ALA A 111 -3.76 -2.06 -8.06
CA ALA A 111 -4.42 -3.12 -7.32
C ALA A 111 -4.96 -2.58 -6.00
N ARG A 112 -6.19 -2.99 -5.64
CA ARG A 112 -6.75 -2.81 -4.30
C ARG A 112 -6.41 -4.04 -3.48
N VAL A 113 -5.73 -3.84 -2.37
CA VAL A 113 -5.19 -4.92 -1.55
C VAL A 113 -5.61 -4.72 -0.11
N GLU A 114 -6.13 -5.78 0.51
CA GLU A 114 -6.39 -5.79 1.95
C GLU A 114 -5.11 -6.05 2.72
N VAL A 115 -4.88 -5.22 3.73
CA VAL A 115 -3.76 -5.36 4.65
C VAL A 115 -4.28 -5.31 6.10
N PRO A 116 -3.79 -6.21 6.97
CA PRO A 116 -4.04 -6.09 8.40
C PRO A 116 -3.30 -4.88 8.93
N LEU A 117 -4.03 -3.95 9.53
CA LEU A 117 -3.46 -2.75 10.11
C LEU A 117 -4.30 -2.34 11.32
N ALA A 118 -3.66 -2.21 12.49
CA ALA A 118 -4.30 -1.67 13.67
C ALA A 118 -5.52 -2.51 14.14
N ARG A 119 -5.41 -3.85 14.08
CA ARG A 119 -6.51 -4.83 14.31
C ARG A 119 -7.75 -4.63 13.44
N ARG A 120 -7.62 -3.87 12.36
CA ARG A 120 -8.64 -3.65 11.35
C ARG A 120 -8.11 -4.10 10.00
N THR A 121 -8.99 -4.17 9.02
CA THR A 121 -8.60 -4.34 7.62
C THR A 121 -8.56 -2.97 6.97
N ALA A 122 -7.39 -2.57 6.49
CA ALA A 122 -7.23 -1.40 5.64
C ALA A 122 -7.14 -1.83 4.17
N VAL A 123 -7.64 -0.98 3.27
CA VAL A 123 -7.48 -1.17 1.82
C VAL A 123 -6.44 -0.18 1.33
N MET A 124 -5.31 -0.71 0.83
CA MET A 124 -4.28 0.10 0.19
C MET A 124 -4.37 0.01 -1.33
N TRP A 125 -3.86 1.05 -2.00
CA TRP A 125 -3.75 1.13 -3.46
C TRP A 125 -2.31 0.88 -3.87
N ALA A 126 -2.03 -0.32 -4.37
CA ALA A 126 -0.71 -0.73 -4.81
C ALA A 126 -0.56 -0.49 -6.33
N GLY A 127 0.54 0.15 -6.75
CA GLY A 127 0.82 0.34 -8.16
C GLY A 127 1.17 -0.97 -8.86
N VAL A 128 0.56 -1.22 -10.02
CA VAL A 128 0.86 -2.39 -10.86
C VAL A 128 1.28 -1.98 -12.27
N ALA A 129 2.01 -2.84 -12.95
CA ALA A 129 2.42 -2.64 -14.33
C ALA A 129 2.35 -3.95 -15.13
N PHE A 130 2.26 -3.83 -16.45
CA PHE A 130 2.30 -4.99 -17.31
C PHE A 130 3.70 -5.62 -17.31
N ASP A 131 3.77 -6.94 -17.14
CA ASP A 131 5.00 -7.69 -17.32
C ASP A 131 5.20 -7.94 -18.83
N GLY A 132 6.27 -7.38 -19.40
CA GLY A 132 6.57 -7.46 -20.84
C GLY A 132 6.84 -8.86 -21.38
N ARG A 133 6.74 -9.91 -20.55
CA ARG A 133 6.87 -11.32 -20.95
C ARG A 133 5.55 -11.99 -21.37
N GLY A 134 4.41 -11.31 -21.28
CA GLY A 134 3.09 -11.82 -21.68
C GLY A 134 2.57 -11.28 -23.02
N GLY A 135 3.42 -10.67 -23.84
CA GLY A 135 3.01 -9.92 -25.04
C GLY A 135 3.70 -10.39 -26.32
N HIS A 136 3.47 -11.62 -26.75
CA HIS A 136 3.37 -11.84 -28.19
C HIS A 136 2.01 -11.26 -28.62
N GLY A 137 2.02 -10.02 -29.12
CA GLY A 137 0.79 -9.40 -29.65
C GLY A 137 0.75 -7.89 -29.58
N GLN A 138 1.54 -7.26 -30.46
CA GLN A 138 1.22 -6.03 -31.19
C GLN A 138 0.97 -4.72 -30.39
N GLN A 139 1.97 -3.82 -30.46
CA GLN A 139 1.70 -2.42 -30.75
C GLN A 139 1.09 -2.31 -32.15
N ARG A 140 -0.16 -1.84 -32.25
CA ARG A 140 -0.66 -0.99 -33.33
C ARG A 140 -1.74 -0.09 -32.76
#